data_AF-A0A7Y0E057-F1
#
_entry.id   AF-A0A7Y0E057-F1
#
_cell.length_a   1.000
_cell.length_b   1.000
_cell.length_c   1.000
_cell.angle_alpha   90.00
_cell.angle_beta   90.00
_cell.angle_gamma   90.00
#
_symmetry.space_group_name_H-M   'P 1'
#
loop_
_entity.id
_entity.type
_entity.pdbx_description
1 polymer ?
#
loop_
_entity_poly.entity_id
_entity_poly.type
_entity_poly.pdbx_seq_one_letter_code
_entity_poly.pdbx_strand_id
1 'polypeptide(L)'
;MTSDVSIVTAPSADPFSPDKRGGEIVFYDLEFTAWEGSLQRGWSEPWEAREVIQIGAVRVRDDAAFTEVGRFLCFVSPVRNPTLSDYITALTGIGQEQIDEEGFDFPEAWDVFTDFCDGARAMLCYSGDQDVLAENMTINGMKVTGLSRFSELQAVLGKRCGPEFGASTSYGIATLAGVDAEGRAHDAMDDSLSMVAGLRALRAKGLL
;
A
#
# COMPACT_ATOMS: atom_id res chain seq x y z
N MET A 1 27.25 7.07 13.19
CA MET A 1 27.36 6.33 11.91
C MET A 1 25.97 5.89 11.54
N THR A 2 25.23 6.74 10.84
CA THR A 2 23.90 6.42 10.33
C THR A 2 24.11 5.58 9.07
N SER A 3 23.80 4.29 9.17
CA SER A 3 23.71 3.44 7.99
C SER A 3 22.46 3.85 7.22
N ASP A 4 22.65 4.62 6.15
CA ASP A 4 21.66 4.71 5.07
C ASP A 4 21.44 3.30 4.53
N VAL A 5 20.39 2.64 5.00
CA VAL A 5 19.84 1.49 4.30
C VAL A 5 18.95 2.07 3.22
N SER A 6 19.56 2.62 2.17
CA SER A 6 18.86 2.79 0.91
C SER A 6 18.59 1.38 0.40
N ILE A 7 17.37 0.89 0.58
CA ILE A 7 16.90 -0.28 -0.15
C ILE A 7 16.90 0.17 -1.61
N VAL A 8 17.94 -0.21 -2.35
CA VAL A 8 17.97 -0.02 -3.80
C VAL A 8 16.88 -0.92 -4.34
N THR A 9 15.69 -0.35 -4.56
CA THR A 9 14.62 -1.02 -5.27
C THR A 9 15.12 -1.29 -6.68
N ALA A 10 15.43 -2.55 -6.97
CA ALA A 10 15.62 -2.96 -8.36
C ALA A 10 14.37 -2.52 -9.14
N PRO A 11 14.49 -2.07 -10.41
CA PRO A 11 13.33 -1.68 -11.19
C PRO A 11 12.29 -2.79 -11.11
N SER A 12 11.10 -2.45 -10.59
CA SER A 12 9.98 -3.38 -10.39
C SER A 12 9.81 -4.21 -11.66
N ALA A 13 10.16 -5.49 -11.57
CA ALA A 13 10.11 -6.38 -12.72
C ALA A 13 8.64 -6.57 -13.09
N ASP A 14 8.21 -5.88 -14.14
CA ASP A 14 6.83 -5.80 -14.64
C ASP A 14 5.96 -7.02 -14.24
N PRO A 15 5.08 -6.86 -13.24
CA PRO A 15 4.31 -7.96 -12.68
C PRO A 15 3.25 -8.50 -13.66
N PHE A 16 2.99 -7.79 -14.77
CA PHE A 16 2.05 -8.16 -15.81
C PHE A 16 2.75 -8.63 -17.10
N SER A 17 4.04 -8.96 -17.03
CA SER A 17 4.72 -9.62 -18.17
C SER A 17 3.94 -10.87 -18.60
N PRO A 18 3.77 -11.15 -19.90
CA PRO A 18 3.12 -12.37 -20.39
C PRO A 18 3.70 -13.67 -19.82
N ASP A 19 4.98 -13.67 -19.47
CA ASP A 19 5.70 -14.81 -18.87
C ASP A 19 5.36 -15.03 -17.39
N LYS A 20 4.66 -14.08 -16.76
CA LYS A 20 4.20 -14.11 -15.36
C LYS A 20 2.67 -14.10 -15.33
N ARG A 21 2.04 -15.21 -15.70
CA ARG A 21 0.57 -15.39 -15.63
C ARG A 21 0.17 -16.48 -14.66
N GLY A 22 -1.01 -16.31 -14.07
CA GLY A 22 -1.61 -17.26 -13.13
C GLY A 22 -1.18 -17.03 -11.68
N GLY A 23 -1.78 -17.80 -10.78
CA GLY A 23 -1.68 -17.58 -9.34
C GLY A 23 -2.49 -16.37 -8.88
N GLU A 24 -2.09 -15.81 -7.74
CA GLU A 24 -2.81 -14.71 -7.09
C GLU A 24 -1.87 -13.56 -6.78
N ILE A 25 -2.41 -12.35 -6.83
CA ILE A 25 -1.72 -11.10 -6.53
C ILE A 25 -2.49 -10.43 -5.39
N VAL A 26 -1.76 -9.83 -4.46
CA VAL A 26 -2.34 -8.95 -3.46
C VAL A 26 -2.02 -7.52 -3.85
N PHE A 27 -3.05 -6.69 -3.98
CA PHE A 27 -2.92 -5.24 -4.06
C PHE A 27 -3.13 -4.69 -2.66
N TYR A 28 -2.25 -3.82 -2.19
CA TYR A 28 -2.34 -3.26 -0.85
C TYR A 28 -1.97 -1.78 -0.85
N ASP A 29 -2.48 -1.08 0.14
CA ASP A 29 -2.22 0.33 0.42
C ASP A 29 -2.09 0.51 1.94
N LEU A 30 -1.43 1.58 2.38
CA LEU A 30 -1.16 1.86 3.77
C LEU A 30 -1.54 3.30 4.11
N GLU A 31 -2.22 3.46 5.24
CA GLU A 31 -2.25 4.76 5.91
C GLU A 31 -1.23 4.76 7.05
N PHE A 32 -0.57 5.88 7.27
CA PHE A 32 0.44 6.03 8.31
C PHE A 32 0.42 7.43 8.93
N THR A 33 0.97 7.55 10.13
CA THR A 33 0.99 8.82 10.88
C THR A 33 1.62 9.95 10.07
N ALA A 34 0.91 11.08 10.02
CA ALA A 34 1.34 12.28 9.33
C ALA A 34 0.87 13.54 10.08
N TRP A 35 1.47 14.66 9.74
CA TRP A 35 1.18 15.97 10.31
C TRP A 35 1.13 17.03 9.20
N GLU A 36 0.59 18.20 9.53
CA GLU A 36 0.56 19.30 8.58
C GLU A 36 1.98 19.65 8.09
N GLY A 37 2.16 19.63 6.76
CA GLY A 37 3.44 19.88 6.12
C GLY A 37 4.44 18.71 6.09
N SER A 38 4.12 17.58 6.73
CA SER A 38 5.05 16.43 6.85
C SER A 38 5.43 15.85 5.48
N LEU A 39 4.47 15.73 4.56
CA LEU A 39 4.71 15.30 3.18
C LEU A 39 5.69 16.22 2.46
N GLN A 40 5.53 17.55 2.57
CA GLN A 40 6.40 18.54 1.93
C GLN A 40 7.82 18.50 2.51
N ARG A 41 7.96 18.14 3.79
CA ARG A 41 9.25 17.96 4.47
C ARG A 41 9.83 16.55 4.34
N GLY A 42 9.06 15.61 3.80
CA GLY A 42 9.43 14.20 3.71
C GLY A 42 9.66 13.53 5.07
N TRP A 43 8.82 13.82 6.07
CA TRP A 43 8.94 13.30 7.45
C TRP A 43 10.34 13.47 8.04
N SER A 44 10.98 14.61 7.79
CA SER A 44 12.39 14.84 8.17
C SER A 44 12.59 15.30 9.61
N GLU A 45 11.52 15.69 10.32
CA GLU A 45 11.66 16.08 11.73
C GLU A 45 11.92 14.85 12.62
N PRO A 46 12.72 14.95 13.70
CA PRO A 46 13.09 13.79 14.52
C PRO A 46 11.92 13.02 15.16
N TRP A 47 10.79 13.71 15.34
CA TRP A 47 9.56 13.17 15.92
C TRP A 47 8.57 12.65 14.85
N GLU A 48 8.74 13.04 13.58
CA GLU A 48 7.93 12.56 12.46
C GLU A 48 8.37 11.13 12.12
N ALA A 49 7.60 10.15 12.58
CA ALA A 49 7.73 8.76 12.17
C ALA A 49 6.54 8.42 11.27
N ARG A 50 6.76 7.68 10.18
CA ARG A 50 5.68 7.07 9.41
C ARG A 50 5.31 5.74 10.04
N GLU A 51 4.45 5.77 11.05
CA GLU A 51 3.95 4.56 11.70
C GLU A 51 2.66 4.13 11.01
N VAL A 52 2.58 2.88 10.55
CA VAL A 52 1.37 2.35 9.91
C VAL A 52 0.21 2.45 10.90
N ILE A 53 -0.94 2.93 10.42
CA ILE A 53 -2.20 3.01 11.19
C ILE A 53 -3.35 2.24 10.52
N GLN A 54 -3.23 1.93 9.22
CA GLN A 54 -4.18 1.09 8.49
C GLN A 54 -3.44 0.29 7.42
N ILE A 55 -3.82 -0.98 7.25
CA ILE A 55 -3.40 -1.84 6.14
C ILE A 55 -4.67 -2.29 5.43
N GLY A 56 -4.84 -1.87 4.18
CA GLY A 56 -5.92 -2.33 3.31
C GLY A 56 -5.35 -3.18 2.18
N ALA A 57 -5.96 -4.32 1.90
CA ALA A 57 -5.50 -5.19 0.84
C ALA A 57 -6.61 -6.01 0.18
N VAL A 58 -6.46 -6.23 -1.13
CA VAL A 58 -7.35 -7.02 -1.97
C VAL A 58 -6.54 -8.10 -2.68
N ARG A 59 -6.91 -9.36 -2.46
CA ARG A 59 -6.32 -10.52 -3.11
C ARG A 59 -7.16 -10.90 -4.32
N VAL A 60 -6.52 -11.06 -5.47
CA VAL A 60 -7.17 -11.43 -6.72
C VAL A 60 -6.44 -12.57 -7.41
N ARG A 61 -7.17 -13.37 -8.19
CA ARG A 61 -6.58 -14.24 -9.20
C ARG A 61 -6.01 -13.40 -10.33
N ASP A 62 -4.82 -13.76 -10.82
CA ASP A 62 -4.23 -13.14 -12.01
C ASP A 62 -4.84 -13.73 -13.29
N ASP A 63 -6.15 -13.55 -13.44
CA ASP A 63 -6.94 -13.92 -14.59
C ASP A 63 -7.42 -12.69 -15.38
N ALA A 64 -8.15 -12.91 -16.46
CA ALA A 64 -8.62 -11.82 -17.32
C ALA A 64 -9.47 -10.76 -16.59
N ALA A 65 -10.11 -11.14 -15.47
CA ALA A 65 -11.03 -10.30 -14.71
C ALA A 65 -10.47 -9.80 -13.38
N PHE A 66 -9.22 -10.14 -13.04
CA PHE A 66 -8.69 -10.00 -11.68
C PHE A 66 -9.72 -10.44 -10.63
N THR A 67 -10.21 -11.68 -10.73
CA THR A 67 -11.29 -12.15 -9.87
C THR A 67 -10.89 -12.05 -8.39
N GLU A 68 -11.65 -11.31 -7.61
CA GLU A 68 -11.39 -11.16 -6.17
C GLU A 68 -11.56 -12.50 -5.45
N VAL A 69 -10.62 -12.81 -4.55
CA VAL A 69 -10.65 -14.02 -3.72
C VAL A 69 -10.54 -13.73 -2.22
N GLY A 70 -10.23 -12.49 -1.85
CA GLY A 70 -10.22 -12.06 -0.45
C GLY A 70 -9.93 -10.58 -0.28
N ARG A 71 -10.29 -10.08 0.91
CA ARG A 71 -9.94 -8.74 1.39
C ARG A 71 -9.35 -8.86 2.79
N PHE A 72 -8.46 -7.93 3.11
CA PHE A 72 -7.84 -7.81 4.41
C PHE A 72 -7.83 -6.33 4.81
N LEU A 73 -8.29 -6.05 6.03
CA LEU A 73 -8.26 -4.72 6.63
C LEU A 73 -7.79 -4.87 8.08
N CYS A 74 -6.83 -4.06 8.48
CA CYS A 74 -6.30 -4.06 9.84
C CYS A 74 -5.92 -2.64 10.24
N PHE A 75 -6.25 -2.25 11.47
CA PHE A 75 -5.75 -1.04 12.11
C PHE A 75 -4.51 -1.38 12.94
N VAL A 76 -3.59 -0.42 13.04
CA VAL A 76 -2.30 -0.62 13.72
C VAL A 76 -2.08 0.52 14.71
N SER A 77 -1.73 0.18 15.95
CA SER A 77 -1.45 1.15 17.00
C SER A 77 0.00 1.64 16.92
N PRO A 78 0.23 2.94 16.65
CA PRO A 78 1.58 3.51 16.61
C PRO A 78 2.21 3.55 18.02
N VAL A 79 3.53 3.32 18.10
CA VAL A 79 4.26 3.20 19.37
C VAL A 79 5.08 4.45 19.72
N ARG A 80 5.58 5.19 18.74
CA ARG A 80 6.31 6.46 18.95
C ARG A 80 5.36 7.63 19.07
N ASN A 81 4.31 7.65 18.24
CA ASN A 81 3.28 8.69 18.22
C ASN A 81 1.88 8.07 18.45
N PRO A 82 1.58 7.55 19.66
CA PRO A 82 0.34 6.83 19.95
C PRO A 82 -0.93 7.68 19.82
N THR A 83 -0.79 9.01 19.85
CA THR A 83 -1.90 9.94 19.64
C THR A 83 -1.87 10.46 18.21
N LEU A 84 -2.92 10.15 17.44
CA LEU A 84 -3.10 10.62 16.08
C LEU A 84 -3.17 12.15 16.05
N SER A 85 -2.60 12.75 15.02
CA SER A 85 -2.75 14.18 14.78
C SER A 85 -4.15 14.49 14.23
N ASP A 86 -4.62 15.72 14.47
CA ASP A 86 -5.87 16.19 13.84
C ASP A 86 -5.78 16.13 12.31
N TYR A 87 -4.58 16.36 11.76
CA TYR A 87 -4.33 16.31 10.32
C TYR A 87 -4.58 14.91 9.75
N ILE A 88 -3.94 13.87 10.33
CA ILE A 88 -4.10 12.51 9.80
C ILE A 88 -5.52 12.00 10.02
N THR A 89 -6.12 12.31 11.17
CA THR A 89 -7.52 11.98 11.46
C THR A 89 -8.47 12.60 10.44
N ALA A 90 -8.27 13.87 10.08
CA ALA A 90 -9.10 14.54 9.08
C ALA A 90 -8.86 14.02 7.65
N LEU A 91 -7.62 13.61 7.33
CA LEU A 91 -7.25 13.08 6.03
C LEU A 91 -7.80 11.66 5.81
N THR A 92 -7.62 10.78 6.79
CA THR A 92 -7.94 9.34 6.70
C THR A 92 -9.30 8.99 7.29
N GLY A 93 -9.90 9.88 8.07
CA GLY A 93 -11.15 9.60 8.79
C GLY A 93 -11.00 8.57 9.91
N ILE A 94 -9.80 8.06 10.16
CA ILE A 94 -9.51 7.09 11.21
C ILE A 94 -9.45 7.84 12.54
N GLY A 95 -10.35 7.49 13.46
CA GLY A 95 -10.43 8.09 14.78
C GLY A 95 -9.47 7.45 15.78
N GLN A 96 -9.08 8.20 16.81
CA GLN A 96 -8.26 7.68 17.91
C GLN A 96 -8.91 6.47 18.59
N GLU A 97 -10.21 6.53 18.86
CA GLU A 97 -10.97 5.43 19.50
C GLU A 97 -10.87 4.13 18.67
N GLN A 98 -10.90 4.23 17.34
CA GLN A 98 -10.76 3.08 16.47
C GLN A 98 -9.37 2.43 16.56
N ILE A 99 -8.31 3.24 16.62
CA ILE A 99 -6.94 2.73 16.85
C ILE A 99 -6.79 2.13 18.25
N ASP A 100 -7.40 2.74 19.26
CA ASP A 100 -7.28 2.28 20.65
C ASP A 100 -8.05 0.96 20.88
N GLU A 101 -9.17 0.75 20.18
CA GLU A 101 -10.03 -0.43 20.35
C GLU A 101 -9.70 -1.59 19.40
N GLU A 102 -9.36 -1.29 18.14
CA GLU A 102 -9.19 -2.29 17.07
C GLU A 102 -7.73 -2.43 16.61
N GLY A 103 -6.85 -1.54 17.07
CA GLY A 103 -5.46 -1.51 16.64
C GLY A 103 -4.65 -2.69 17.16
N PHE A 104 -3.97 -3.36 16.24
CA PHE A 104 -2.96 -4.36 16.53
C PHE A 104 -1.62 -3.67 16.80
N ASP A 105 -0.73 -4.29 17.57
CA ASP A 105 0.67 -3.88 17.46
C ASP A 105 1.22 -4.24 16.05
N PHE A 106 2.24 -3.51 15.60
CA PHE A 106 2.75 -3.73 14.25
C PHE A 106 3.28 -5.15 14.01
N PRO A 107 4.01 -5.80 14.93
CA PRO A 107 4.39 -7.21 14.77
C PRO A 107 3.20 -8.15 14.52
N GLU A 108 2.13 -8.04 15.30
CA GLU A 108 0.92 -8.86 15.12
C GLU A 108 0.22 -8.55 13.79
N ALA A 109 0.07 -7.27 13.45
CA ALA A 109 -0.51 -6.83 12.18
C ALA A 109 0.28 -7.37 10.98
N TRP A 110 1.61 -7.35 11.07
CA TRP A 110 2.51 -7.88 10.05
C TRP A 110 2.35 -9.39 9.88
N ASP A 111 2.28 -10.14 10.97
CA ASP A 111 2.10 -11.60 10.93
C ASP A 111 0.77 -11.96 10.24
N VAL A 112 -0.35 -11.35 10.63
CA VAL A 112 -1.65 -11.65 10.00
C VAL A 112 -1.74 -11.16 8.54
N PHE A 113 -1.09 -10.03 8.22
CA PHE A 113 -1.03 -9.54 6.84
C PHE A 113 -0.19 -10.46 5.95
N THR A 114 0.94 -10.97 6.45
CA THR A 114 1.77 -11.90 5.68
C THR A 114 1.13 -13.28 5.51
N ASP A 115 0.36 -13.75 6.50
CA ASP A 115 -0.50 -14.92 6.36
C ASP A 115 -1.55 -14.72 5.24
N PHE A 116 -2.18 -13.55 5.18
CA PHE A 116 -3.09 -13.20 4.07
C PHE A 116 -2.38 -13.18 2.71
N CYS A 117 -1.09 -12.81 2.69
CA CYS A 117 -0.25 -12.80 1.49
C CYS A 117 0.34 -14.18 1.13
N ASP A 118 0.14 -15.21 1.95
CA ASP A 118 0.76 -16.51 1.72
C ASP A 118 0.25 -17.15 0.42
N GLY A 119 1.17 -17.74 -0.35
CA GLY A 119 0.93 -18.30 -1.67
C GLY A 119 0.69 -17.29 -2.80
N ALA A 120 0.49 -15.99 -2.52
CA ALA A 120 0.40 -14.97 -3.57
C ALA A 120 1.78 -14.78 -4.25
N ARG A 121 1.80 -14.59 -5.57
CA ARG A 121 3.07 -14.44 -6.30
C ARG A 121 3.69 -13.05 -6.17
N ALA A 122 2.90 -12.04 -5.82
CA ALA A 122 3.34 -10.66 -5.69
C ALA A 122 2.40 -9.86 -4.77
N MET A 123 2.98 -8.88 -4.06
CA MET A 123 2.29 -7.87 -3.26
C MET A 123 2.59 -6.51 -3.86
N LEU A 124 1.56 -5.84 -4.36
CA LEU A 124 1.68 -4.65 -5.19
C LEU A 124 1.01 -3.45 -4.51
N CYS A 125 1.81 -2.45 -4.17
CA CYS A 125 1.30 -1.13 -3.80
C CYS A 125 1.39 -0.18 -4.99
N TYR A 126 0.79 1.01 -4.87
CA TYR A 126 0.98 2.02 -5.89
C TYR A 126 2.42 2.57 -5.88
N SER A 127 2.89 3.11 -4.75
CA SER A 127 4.24 3.66 -4.60
C SER A 127 4.67 3.77 -3.12
N GLY A 128 5.90 3.35 -2.79
CA GLY A 128 6.56 3.69 -1.51
C GLY A 128 6.13 2.94 -0.25
N ASP A 129 5.00 2.24 -0.22
CA ASP A 129 4.48 1.56 0.99
C ASP A 129 5.39 0.44 1.51
N GLN A 130 6.12 -0.23 0.61
CA GLN A 130 7.11 -1.23 1.00
C GLN A 130 8.21 -0.64 1.89
N ASP A 131 8.62 0.61 1.66
CA ASP A 131 9.62 1.29 2.48
C ASP A 131 9.03 1.63 3.85
N VAL A 132 7.75 2.03 3.90
CA VAL A 132 7.03 2.27 5.16
C VAL A 132 6.93 0.98 5.99
N LEU A 133 6.68 -0.17 5.38
CA LEU A 133 6.72 -1.48 6.08
C LEU A 133 8.11 -1.75 6.67
N ALA A 134 9.19 -1.49 5.92
CA ALA A 134 10.55 -1.66 6.41
C ALA A 134 10.90 -0.71 7.57
N GLU A 135 10.42 0.53 7.51
CA GLU A 135 10.53 1.50 8.60
C GLU A 135 9.83 1.02 9.86
N ASN A 136 8.60 0.51 9.72
CA ASN A 136 7.81 0.02 10.86
C ASN A 136 8.41 -1.25 11.49
N MET A 137 8.99 -2.15 10.68
CA MET A 137 9.80 -3.24 11.21
C MET A 137 10.92 -2.69 12.11
N THR A 138 11.64 -1.67 11.63
CA THR A 138 12.76 -1.07 12.38
C THR A 138 12.28 -0.37 13.66
N ILE A 139 11.20 0.41 13.59
CA ILE A 139 10.60 1.11 14.73
C ILE A 139 10.22 0.13 15.84
N ASN A 140 9.69 -1.04 15.46
CA ASN A 140 9.24 -2.09 16.38
C ASN A 140 10.36 -3.09 16.74
N GLY A 141 11.61 -2.81 16.42
CA GLY A 141 12.75 -3.66 16.76
C GLY A 141 12.82 -4.99 16.00
N MET A 142 12.07 -5.11 14.90
CA MET A 142 12.07 -6.26 14.00
C MET A 142 13.19 -6.13 12.96
N LYS A 143 13.65 -7.29 12.45
CA LYS A 143 14.60 -7.31 11.33
C LYS A 143 13.85 -7.13 10.01
N VAL A 144 14.31 -6.19 9.18
CA VAL A 144 13.77 -5.98 7.83
C VAL A 144 14.00 -7.22 6.95
N THR A 145 12.94 -8.01 6.74
CA THR A 145 12.93 -9.24 5.93
C THR A 145 11.53 -9.48 5.35
N GLY A 146 11.36 -10.47 4.46
CA GLY A 146 10.02 -10.82 3.93
C GLY A 146 9.49 -9.93 2.80
N LEU A 147 10.22 -8.85 2.44
CA LEU A 147 9.78 -7.87 1.45
C LEU A 147 10.17 -8.21 -0.01
N SER A 148 10.74 -9.38 -0.28
CA SER A 148 11.27 -9.72 -1.63
C SER A 148 10.21 -9.87 -2.73
N ARG A 149 8.95 -10.10 -2.35
CA ARG A 149 7.79 -10.20 -3.25
C ARG A 149 6.96 -8.90 -3.32
N PHE A 150 7.35 -7.90 -2.54
CA PHE A 150 6.71 -6.59 -2.53
C PHE A 150 7.31 -5.72 -3.63
N SER A 151 6.47 -4.97 -4.31
CA SER A 151 6.88 -4.01 -5.34
C SER A 151 5.81 -2.96 -5.61
N GLU A 152 6.18 -1.93 -6.35
CA GLU A 152 5.31 -0.82 -6.71
C GLU A 152 4.82 -0.88 -8.16
N LEU A 153 3.67 -0.25 -8.41
CA LEU A 153 2.99 -0.19 -9.70
C LEU A 153 3.22 1.12 -10.46
N GLN A 154 3.53 2.22 -9.77
CA GLN A 154 3.59 3.56 -10.36
C GLN A 154 4.41 3.61 -11.65
N ALA A 155 5.66 3.15 -11.62
CA ALA A 155 6.54 3.15 -12.80
C ALA A 155 6.04 2.18 -13.90
N VAL A 156 5.45 1.05 -13.52
CA VAL A 156 4.91 0.05 -14.46
C VAL A 156 3.72 0.64 -15.22
N LEU A 157 2.78 1.24 -14.51
CA LEU A 157 1.59 1.87 -15.11
C LEU A 157 1.98 3.09 -15.93
N GLY A 158 2.93 3.91 -15.45
CA GLY A 158 3.49 5.02 -16.21
C GLY A 158 4.05 4.57 -17.58
N LYS A 159 4.78 3.46 -17.60
CA LYS A 159 5.37 2.89 -18.82
C LYS A 159 4.34 2.25 -19.76
N ARG A 160 3.34 1.54 -19.22
CA ARG A 160 2.37 0.77 -20.01
C ARG A 160 1.17 1.59 -20.48
N CYS A 161 0.69 2.49 -19.65
CA CYS A 161 -0.60 3.15 -19.82
C CYS A 161 -0.48 4.65 -20.10
N GLY A 162 0.67 5.26 -19.78
CA GLY A 162 0.93 6.68 -20.03
C GLY A 162 1.42 7.41 -18.77
N PRO A 163 2.13 8.54 -18.92
CA PRO A 163 2.71 9.29 -17.81
C PRO A 163 1.68 9.73 -16.76
N GLU A 164 0.43 9.96 -17.14
CA GLU A 164 -0.68 10.28 -16.24
C GLU A 164 -0.94 9.17 -15.21
N PHE A 165 -0.76 7.90 -15.58
CA PHE A 165 -0.89 6.78 -14.65
C PHE A 165 0.32 6.65 -13.72
N GLY A 166 1.49 7.13 -14.14
CA GLY A 166 2.69 7.20 -13.30
C GLY A 166 2.69 8.40 -12.35
N ALA A 167 1.81 9.38 -12.58
CA ALA A 167 1.69 10.59 -11.76
C ALA A 167 0.39 10.64 -10.93
N SER A 168 -0.38 9.55 -10.93
CA SER A 168 -1.63 9.41 -10.17
C SER A 168 -1.40 9.13 -8.69
N THR A 169 -2.48 8.78 -7.98
CA THR A 169 -2.51 8.10 -6.67
C THR A 169 -3.14 6.71 -6.82
N SER A 170 -3.03 5.86 -5.80
CA SER A 170 -3.72 4.56 -5.73
C SER A 170 -5.23 4.71 -5.94
N TYR A 171 -5.89 5.63 -5.21
CA TYR A 171 -7.31 5.95 -5.41
C TYR A 171 -7.65 6.50 -6.80
N GLY A 172 -6.72 7.19 -7.47
CA GLY A 172 -6.96 7.81 -8.78
C GLY A 172 -6.98 6.84 -9.96
N ILE A 173 -6.50 5.60 -9.78
CA ILE A 173 -6.30 4.66 -10.89
C ILE A 173 -7.61 4.25 -11.55
N ALA A 174 -8.68 4.01 -10.79
CA ALA A 174 -10.01 3.72 -11.33
C ALA A 174 -10.48 4.82 -12.29
N THR A 175 -10.50 6.07 -11.81
CA THR A 175 -10.97 7.23 -12.56
C THR A 175 -10.16 7.45 -13.84
N LEU A 176 -8.83 7.35 -13.78
CA LEU A 176 -7.97 7.45 -14.98
C LEU A 176 -8.24 6.32 -15.97
N ALA A 177 -8.56 5.13 -15.49
CA ALA A 177 -8.95 4.00 -16.32
C ALA A 177 -10.39 4.13 -16.88
N GLY A 178 -11.15 5.16 -16.49
CA GLY A 178 -12.50 5.43 -16.97
C GLY A 178 -13.59 4.63 -16.25
N VAL A 179 -13.35 4.23 -15.00
CA VAL A 179 -14.34 3.63 -14.11
C VAL A 179 -14.46 4.46 -12.84
N ASP A 180 -15.65 4.51 -12.25
CA ASP A 180 -15.86 5.28 -11.03
C ASP A 180 -15.17 4.61 -9.85
N ALA A 181 -14.39 5.38 -9.09
CA ALA A 181 -13.87 4.94 -7.80
C ALA A 181 -15.03 4.94 -6.77
N GLU A 182 -15.16 3.84 -6.04
CA GLU A 182 -16.07 3.74 -4.90
C GLU A 182 -15.29 4.05 -3.62
N GLY A 183 -15.98 4.61 -2.61
CA GLY A 183 -15.37 4.89 -1.32
C GLY A 183 -14.74 6.28 -1.22
N ARG A 184 -13.66 6.38 -0.45
CA ARG A 184 -12.97 7.64 -0.15
C ARG A 184 -11.47 7.50 -0.35
N ALA A 185 -10.85 8.51 -0.96
CA ALA A 185 -9.39 8.62 -0.95
C ALA A 185 -8.86 8.70 0.48
N HIS A 186 -7.65 8.14 0.67
CA HIS A 186 -7.00 8.01 1.98
C HIS A 186 -7.73 7.08 2.95
N ASP A 187 -8.38 6.04 2.40
CA ASP A 187 -8.71 4.83 3.12
C ASP A 187 -8.03 3.67 2.39
N ALA A 188 -7.19 2.92 3.10
CA ALA A 188 -6.31 1.92 2.49
C ALA A 188 -7.09 0.80 1.76
N MET A 189 -8.30 0.47 2.21
CA MET A 189 -9.13 -0.53 1.53
C MET A 189 -9.73 0.04 0.24
N ASP A 190 -10.29 1.25 0.31
CA ASP A 190 -10.88 1.91 -0.86
C ASP A 190 -9.81 2.22 -1.93
N ASP A 191 -8.61 2.63 -1.52
CA ASP A 191 -7.47 2.84 -2.39
C ASP A 191 -7.02 1.54 -3.08
N SER A 192 -6.98 0.43 -2.33
CA SER A 192 -6.72 -0.91 -2.88
C SER A 192 -7.79 -1.38 -3.87
N LEU A 193 -9.07 -1.12 -3.56
CA LEU A 193 -10.19 -1.46 -4.44
C LEU A 193 -10.19 -0.63 -5.71
N SER A 194 -9.86 0.66 -5.62
CA SER A 194 -9.71 1.55 -6.76
C SER A 194 -8.59 1.07 -7.70
N MET A 195 -7.43 0.68 -7.14
CA MET A 195 -6.37 0.06 -7.94
C MET A 195 -6.88 -1.17 -8.69
N VAL A 196 -7.54 -2.11 -8.00
CA VAL A 196 -8.07 -3.33 -8.64
C VAL A 196 -9.10 -3.00 -9.73
N ALA A 197 -10.02 -2.08 -9.48
CA ALA A 197 -11.03 -1.65 -10.45
C ALA A 197 -10.39 -1.05 -11.71
N GLY A 198 -9.42 -0.15 -11.54
CA GLY A 198 -8.71 0.45 -12.67
C GLY A 198 -7.87 -0.57 -13.44
N LEU A 199 -7.16 -1.47 -12.75
CA LEU A 199 -6.39 -2.54 -13.40
C LEU A 199 -7.29 -3.50 -14.19
N ARG A 200 -8.48 -3.82 -13.71
CA ARG A 200 -9.49 -4.59 -14.48
C ARG A 200 -9.84 -3.87 -15.79
N ALA A 201 -10.13 -2.58 -15.73
CA ALA A 201 -10.47 -1.78 -16.90
C ALA A 201 -9.28 -1.69 -17.89
N LEU A 202 -8.05 -1.52 -17.40
CA LEU A 202 -6.84 -1.49 -18.23
C LEU A 202 -6.57 -2.84 -18.89
N ARG A 203 -6.75 -3.96 -18.17
CA ARG A 203 -6.61 -5.31 -18.73
C ARG A 203 -7.67 -5.61 -19.79
N ALA A 204 -8.92 -5.20 -19.57
CA ALA A 204 -9.98 -5.33 -20.58
C ALA A 204 -9.68 -4.53 -21.86
N LYS A 205 -8.92 -3.44 -21.76
CA LYS A 205 -8.41 -2.65 -22.89
C LYS A 205 -7.13 -3.22 -23.54
N GLY A 206 -6.56 -4.30 -22.98
CA GLY A 206 -5.34 -4.93 -23.48
C GLY A 206 -4.04 -4.19 -23.13
N LEU A 207 -4.04 -3.34 -22.09
CA LEU A 207 -2.88 -2.56 -21.67
C LEU A 207 -1.99 -3.28 -20.63
N LEU A 208 -2.52 -4.35 -20.00
CA LEU A 208 -1.84 -5.17 -19.00
C LEU A 208 -1.58 -6.59 -19.49
#